data_AF-C8C538-F1
#
_entry.id   AF-C8C538-F1
#
_cell.length_a   1.000
_cell.length_b   1.000
_cell.length_c   1.000
_cell.angle_alpha   90.00
_cell.angle_beta   90.00
_cell.angle_gamma   90.00
#
_symmetry.space_group_name_H-M   'P 1'
#
loop_
_entity.id
_entity.type
_entity.pdbx_description
1 polymer ?
#
loop_
_entity_poly.entity_id
_entity_poly.type
_entity_poly.pdbx_seq_one_letter_code
_entity_poly.pdbx_strand_id
1 'polypeptide(L)'
;ERVKNFVMYGVQSYVCTILYPHFDDLVSRYIGEISTYQELVSHGAIWLLRYDFIFEWPRPLMPNMVLIGGINCAKRAPLPADLEEFVNGSGDDGFIVFSMGSVVSTMPEEKAKHFLDAFRKIPQRVVWRYTGALPDDIPKNVR
;
A
#
# COMPACT_ATOMS: atom_id res chain seq x y z
N GLU A 1 -24.63 -15.88 -2.77
CA GLU A 1 -23.39 -15.70 -3.58
C GLU A 1 -23.59 -14.90 -4.86
N ARG A 2 -24.45 -15.32 -5.80
CA ARG A 2 -24.64 -14.62 -7.10
C ARG A 2 -25.10 -13.15 -6.98
N VAL A 3 -26.01 -12.86 -6.05
CA VAL A 3 -26.47 -11.48 -5.79
C VAL A 3 -25.35 -10.60 -5.26
N LYS A 4 -24.51 -11.14 -4.35
CA LYS A 4 -23.34 -10.42 -3.83
C LYS A 4 -22.37 -10.11 -4.97
N ASN A 5 -22.08 -11.07 -5.83
CA ASN A 5 -21.18 -10.86 -6.97
C ASN A 5 -21.73 -9.80 -7.94
N PHE A 6 -23.04 -9.82 -8.21
CA PHE A 6 -23.68 -8.81 -9.04
C PHE A 6 -23.55 -7.39 -8.45
N VAL A 7 -23.81 -7.24 -7.15
CA VAL A 7 -23.66 -5.96 -6.44
C VAL A 7 -22.19 -5.51 -6.44
N MET A 8 -21.25 -6.40 -6.11
CA MET A 8 -19.83 -6.10 -6.11
C MET A 8 -19.32 -5.69 -7.51
N TYR A 9 -19.81 -6.34 -8.56
CA TYR A 9 -19.51 -5.96 -9.93
C TYR A 9 -20.03 -4.55 -10.26
N GLY A 10 -21.27 -4.24 -9.86
CA GLY A 10 -21.84 -2.90 -10.03
C GLY A 10 -21.02 -1.82 -9.31
N VAL A 11 -20.63 -2.07 -8.06
CA VAL A 11 -19.76 -1.16 -7.28
C VAL A 11 -18.41 -0.99 -7.96
N GLN A 12 -17.78 -2.08 -8.39
CA GLN A 12 -16.50 -2.02 -9.10
C GLN A 12 -16.62 -1.19 -10.38
N SER A 13 -17.65 -1.44 -11.20
CA SER A 13 -17.88 -0.69 -12.44
C SER A 13 -18.04 0.80 -12.16
N TYR A 14 -18.84 1.16 -11.14
CA TYR A 14 -19.04 2.55 -10.75
C TYR A 14 -17.74 3.23 -10.30
N VAL A 15 -16.94 2.54 -9.47
CA VAL A 15 -15.63 3.04 -9.03
C VAL A 15 -14.68 3.22 -10.22
N CYS A 16 -14.67 2.30 -11.18
CA CYS A 16 -13.86 2.42 -12.41
C CYS A 16 -14.27 3.65 -13.23
N THR A 17 -15.58 3.89 -13.40
CA THR A 17 -16.10 5.07 -14.09
C THR A 17 -15.71 6.38 -13.41
N ILE A 18 -15.49 6.39 -12.09
CA ILE A 18 -15.05 7.60 -11.38
C ILE A 18 -13.53 7.80 -11.45
N LEU A 19 -12.76 6.72 -11.28
CA LEU A 19 -11.30 6.81 -11.15
C LEU A 19 -10.57 6.94 -12.49
N TYR A 20 -11.06 6.28 -13.54
CA TYR A 20 -10.32 6.16 -14.79
C TYR A 20 -10.44 7.32 -15.79
N PRO A 21 -11.52 8.13 -15.83
CA PRO A 21 -11.60 9.22 -16.80
C PRO A 21 -10.48 10.26 -16.67
N HIS A 22 -9.86 10.38 -15.50
CA HIS A 22 -8.73 11.28 -15.30
C HIS A 22 -7.53 10.93 -16.21
N PHE A 23 -7.44 9.69 -16.69
CA PHE A 23 -6.38 9.22 -17.58
C PHE A 23 -6.74 9.35 -19.06
N ASP A 24 -7.99 9.61 -19.43
CA ASP A 24 -8.44 9.65 -20.84
C ASP A 24 -7.72 10.74 -21.64
N ASP A 25 -7.48 11.91 -21.04
CA ASP A 25 -6.72 13.00 -21.66
C ASP A 25 -5.27 12.58 -21.98
N LEU A 26 -4.63 11.79 -21.10
CA LEU A 26 -3.29 11.26 -21.36
C LEU A 26 -3.30 10.23 -22.49
N VAL A 27 -4.29 9.34 -22.51
CA VAL A 27 -4.41 8.32 -23.55
C VAL A 27 -4.62 8.97 -24.92
N SER A 28 -5.54 9.93 -25.01
CA SER A 28 -5.80 10.66 -26.24
C SER A 28 -4.56 11.42 -26.75
N ARG A 29 -3.80 12.05 -25.85
CA ARG A 29 -2.58 12.80 -26.22
C ARG A 29 -1.44 11.94 -26.73
N TYR A 30 -1.22 10.74 -26.16
CA TYR A 30 -0.01 9.95 -26.42
C TYR A 30 -0.22 8.69 -27.24
N ILE A 31 -1.43 8.10 -27.23
CA ILE A 31 -1.75 6.89 -28.00
C ILE A 31 -2.50 7.24 -29.29
N GLY A 32 -3.36 8.27 -29.26
CA GLY A 32 -4.00 8.88 -30.43
C GLY A 32 -5.11 8.04 -31.09
N GLU A 33 -4.90 6.75 -31.29
CA GLU A 33 -5.89 5.82 -31.86
C GLU A 33 -6.98 5.41 -30.86
N ILE A 34 -6.67 5.48 -29.57
CA ILE A 34 -7.55 5.10 -28.48
C ILE A 34 -7.95 6.37 -27.71
N SER A 35 -9.24 6.49 -27.40
CA SER A 35 -9.80 7.70 -26.77
C SER A 35 -10.00 7.59 -25.26
N THR A 36 -10.10 6.36 -24.74
CA THR A 36 -10.38 6.13 -23.31
C THR A 36 -9.36 5.19 -22.70
N TYR A 37 -9.06 5.41 -21.42
CA TYR A 37 -8.22 4.53 -20.62
C TYR A 37 -8.80 3.12 -20.54
N GLN A 38 -10.14 3.00 -20.45
CA GLN A 38 -10.82 1.71 -20.44
C GLN A 38 -10.56 0.89 -21.72
N GLU A 39 -10.61 1.53 -22.89
CA GLU A 39 -10.31 0.89 -24.16
C GLU A 39 -8.82 0.54 -24.29
N LEU A 40 -7.93 1.40 -23.78
CA LEU A 40 -6.50 1.11 -23.76
C LEU A 40 -6.22 -0.17 -22.98
N VAL A 41 -6.80 -0.28 -21.79
CA VAL A 41 -6.59 -1.46 -20.96
C VAL A 41 -7.23 -2.71 -21.54
N SER A 42 -8.38 -2.62 -22.23
CA SER A 42 -9.03 -3.81 -22.80
C SER A 42 -8.20 -4.52 -23.88
N HIS A 43 -7.26 -3.82 -24.51
CA HIS A 43 -6.34 -4.38 -25.51
C HIS A 43 -5.11 -5.07 -24.90
N GLY A 44 -4.99 -5.15 -23.57
CA GLY A 44 -3.89 -5.82 -22.89
C GLY A 44 -3.77 -7.31 -23.27
N ALA A 45 -2.64 -7.70 -23.87
CA ALA A 45 -2.39 -9.09 -24.28
C ALA A 45 -2.26 -10.04 -23.08
N ILE A 46 -1.66 -9.58 -21.97
CA ILE A 46 -1.51 -10.31 -20.71
C ILE A 46 -1.69 -9.34 -19.55
N TRP A 47 -2.38 -9.81 -18.52
CA TRP A 47 -2.64 -9.10 -17.29
C TRP A 47 -1.98 -9.82 -16.11
N LEU A 48 -0.88 -9.25 -15.61
CA LEU A 48 -0.23 -9.75 -14.40
C LEU A 48 -0.83 -9.08 -13.17
N LEU A 49 -1.68 -9.82 -12.47
CA LEU A 49 -2.47 -9.33 -11.35
C LEU A 49 -1.78 -9.66 -10.04
N ARG A 50 -1.45 -8.61 -9.28
CA ARG A 50 -0.79 -8.71 -7.99
C ARG A 50 -1.77 -9.01 -6.84
N TYR A 51 -2.67 -9.98 -7.06
CA TYR A 51 -3.66 -10.45 -6.10
C TYR A 51 -3.54 -11.96 -5.95
N ASP A 52 -4.05 -12.49 -4.86
CA ASP A 52 -4.21 -13.93 -4.64
C ASP A 52 -5.71 -14.23 -4.53
N PHE A 53 -6.15 -15.32 -5.18
CA PHE A 53 -7.56 -15.69 -5.25
C PHE A 53 -8.17 -15.98 -3.87
N ILE A 54 -7.36 -16.27 -2.84
CA ILE A 54 -7.81 -16.51 -1.48
C ILE A 54 -8.36 -15.23 -0.82
N PHE A 55 -7.80 -14.07 -1.16
CA PHE A 55 -8.19 -12.78 -0.57
C PHE A 55 -9.21 -12.01 -1.42
N GLU A 56 -9.41 -12.45 -2.66
CA GLU A 56 -10.32 -11.81 -3.61
C GLU A 56 -11.70 -12.46 -3.57
N TRP A 57 -12.73 -11.70 -3.92
CA TRP A 57 -14.04 -12.28 -4.15
C TRP A 57 -14.07 -13.02 -5.51
N PRO A 58 -14.96 -14.01 -5.71
CA PRO A 58 -14.97 -14.82 -6.93
C PRO A 58 -15.47 -14.07 -8.18
N ARG A 59 -14.57 -13.76 -9.14
CA ARG A 59 -14.90 -13.21 -10.46
C ARG A 59 -14.54 -14.14 -11.61
N PRO A 60 -15.19 -13.96 -12.77
CA PRO A 60 -14.63 -14.39 -14.05
C PRO A 60 -13.23 -13.81 -14.26
N LEU A 61 -12.25 -14.68 -14.50
CA LEU A 61 -10.92 -14.31 -14.97
C LEU A 61 -10.83 -14.66 -16.45
N MET A 62 -10.31 -13.75 -17.25
CA MET A 62 -10.06 -14.02 -18.66
C MET A 62 -8.80 -14.88 -18.81
N PRO A 63 -8.67 -15.70 -19.89
CA PRO A 63 -7.51 -16.56 -20.08
C PRO A 63 -6.15 -15.82 -20.10
N ASN A 64 -6.15 -14.54 -20.44
CA ASN A 64 -4.96 -13.67 -20.44
C ASN A 64 -4.65 -13.04 -19.07
N MET A 65 -5.41 -13.34 -18.00
CA MET A 65 -5.17 -12.82 -16.65
C MET A 65 -4.45 -13.86 -15.79
N VAL A 66 -3.27 -13.49 -15.28
CA VAL A 66 -2.42 -14.34 -14.45
C VAL A 66 -2.27 -13.73 -13.07
N LEU A 67 -2.68 -14.45 -12.03
CA LEU A 67 -2.48 -14.07 -10.64
C LEU A 67 -1.05 -14.39 -10.24
N ILE A 68 -0.24 -13.36 -9.96
CA ILE A 68 1.18 -13.49 -9.60
C ILE A 68 1.43 -13.25 -8.11
N GLY A 69 0.40 -12.95 -7.32
CA GLY A 69 0.51 -12.72 -5.88
C GLY A 69 1.45 -11.56 -5.54
N GLY A 70 2.12 -11.64 -4.39
CA GLY A 70 3.02 -10.59 -3.89
C GLY A 70 4.44 -10.67 -4.47
N ILE A 71 4.81 -9.70 -5.31
CA ILE A 71 6.15 -9.63 -5.95
C ILE A 71 7.18 -8.74 -5.22
N ASN A 72 6.85 -8.21 -4.04
CA ASN A 72 7.71 -7.25 -3.34
C ASN A 72 8.84 -7.87 -2.50
N CYS A 73 8.99 -9.20 -2.50
CA CYS A 73 10.02 -9.85 -1.70
C CYS A 73 11.40 -9.64 -2.34
N ALA A 74 12.13 -8.62 -1.89
CA ALA A 74 13.54 -8.48 -2.20
C ALA A 74 14.37 -9.57 -1.49
N LYS A 75 15.56 -9.88 -2.01
CA LYS A 75 16.50 -10.79 -1.35
C LYS A 75 16.79 -10.26 0.05
N ARG A 76 16.65 -11.12 1.07
CA ARG A 76 16.89 -10.75 2.48
C ARG A 76 18.32 -10.24 2.61
N ALA A 77 18.47 -8.99 3.02
CA ALA A 77 19.72 -8.42 3.50
C ALA A 77 19.69 -8.43 5.03
N PRO A 78 20.85 -8.56 5.71
CA PRO A 78 20.92 -8.34 7.14
C PRO A 78 20.46 -6.91 7.47
N LEU A 79 19.91 -6.73 8.67
CA LEU A 79 19.57 -5.40 9.15
C LEU A 79 20.86 -4.59 9.38
N PRO A 80 20.81 -3.26 9.23
CA PRO A 80 21.86 -2.39 9.75
C PRO A 80 22.11 -2.67 11.24
N ALA A 81 23.37 -2.71 11.66
CA ALA A 81 23.77 -3.17 13.00
C ALA A 81 23.07 -2.39 14.13
N ASP A 82 22.89 -1.10 13.93
CA ASP A 82 22.18 -0.23 14.86
C ASP A 82 20.70 -0.59 14.96
N LEU A 83 20.02 -0.84 13.84
CA LEU A 83 18.61 -1.23 13.82
C LEU A 83 18.41 -2.64 14.40
N GLU A 84 19.35 -3.54 14.12
CA GLU A 84 19.39 -4.88 14.69
C GLU A 84 19.54 -4.84 16.22
N GLU A 85 20.45 -4.02 16.75
CA GLU A 85 20.60 -3.81 18.20
C GLU A 85 19.33 -3.23 18.82
N PHE A 86 18.69 -2.26 18.15
CA PHE A 86 17.44 -1.69 18.62
C PHE A 86 16.30 -2.71 18.65
N VAL A 87 16.17 -3.55 17.61
CA VAL A 87 15.13 -4.57 17.54
C VAL A 87 15.40 -5.71 18.51
N ASN A 88 16.62 -6.23 18.58
CA ASN A 88 16.99 -7.34 19.46
C ASN A 88 16.93 -6.95 20.94
N GLY A 89 17.14 -5.69 21.27
CA GLY A 89 16.96 -5.20 22.65
C GLY A 89 15.51 -5.05 23.11
N SER A 90 14.51 -5.39 22.28
CA SER A 90 13.09 -5.30 22.65
C SER A 90 12.61 -6.35 23.66
N GLY A 91 13.42 -7.38 23.92
CA GLY A 91 13.09 -8.41 24.91
C GLY A 91 11.80 -9.17 24.59
N ASP A 92 11.04 -9.54 25.62
CA ASP A 92 9.81 -10.33 25.48
C ASP A 92 8.61 -9.52 24.96
N ASP A 93 8.66 -8.18 25.10
CA ASP A 93 7.57 -7.31 24.65
C ASP A 93 7.52 -7.17 23.12
N GLY A 94 8.66 -7.37 22.44
CA GLY A 94 8.80 -7.28 21.00
C GLY A 94 8.82 -5.84 20.46
N PHE A 95 8.72 -5.72 19.13
CA PHE A 95 8.82 -4.44 18.43
C PHE A 95 7.71 -4.24 17.39
N ILE A 96 7.44 -2.97 17.07
CA ILE A 96 6.43 -2.52 16.13
C ILE A 96 7.12 -1.80 14.98
N VAL A 97 6.73 -2.10 13.74
CA VAL A 97 7.11 -1.30 12.57
C VAL A 97 5.93 -0.43 12.18
N PHE A 98 6.09 0.88 12.28
CA PHE A 98 5.07 1.85 11.90
C PHE A 98 5.49 2.61 10.63
N SER A 99 4.61 2.65 9.64
CA SER A 99 4.78 3.46 8.43
C SER A 99 3.43 3.79 7.80
N MET A 100 3.34 4.94 7.13
CA MET A 100 2.12 5.39 6.43
C MET A 100 2.24 5.31 4.90
N GLY A 101 3.18 4.52 4.40
CA GLY A 101 3.48 4.46 2.97
C GLY A 101 4.12 5.74 2.42
N SER A 102 4.04 5.94 1.11
CA SER A 102 4.64 7.08 0.40
C SER A 102 3.69 8.25 0.17
N VAL A 103 2.37 8.02 0.29
CA VAL A 103 1.35 9.04 -0.01
C VAL A 103 1.29 10.11 1.07
N VAL A 104 1.55 9.74 2.33
CA VAL A 104 1.65 10.68 3.44
C VAL A 104 3.11 11.12 3.58
N SER A 105 3.54 12.01 2.69
CA SER A 105 4.92 12.53 2.67
C SER A 105 5.19 13.55 3.78
N THR A 106 4.15 14.27 4.23
CA THR A 106 4.25 15.29 5.26
C THR A 106 3.13 15.10 6.29
N MET A 107 3.51 14.87 7.54
CA MET A 107 2.59 14.91 8.68
C MET A 107 2.84 16.20 9.46
N PRO A 108 1.80 16.96 9.85
CA PRO A 108 1.95 18.06 10.79
C PRO A 108 2.60 17.59 12.10
N GLU A 109 3.48 18.42 12.66
CA GLU A 109 4.23 18.10 13.89
C GLU A 109 3.31 17.76 15.07
N GLU A 110 2.16 18.44 15.18
CA GLU A 110 1.17 18.16 16.23
C GLU A 110 0.66 16.71 16.19
N LYS A 111 0.36 16.19 14.99
CA LYS A 111 -0.06 14.80 14.82
C LYS A 111 1.09 13.84 15.11
N ALA A 112 2.31 14.20 14.69
CA ALA A 112 3.48 13.38 14.99
C ALA A 112 3.71 13.27 16.50
N LYS A 113 3.53 14.37 17.24
CA LYS A 113 3.57 14.39 18.69
C LYS A 113 2.53 13.47 19.33
N HIS A 114 1.30 13.44 18.83
CA HIS A 114 0.30 12.50 19.32
C HIS A 114 0.70 11.03 19.13
N PHE A 115 1.36 10.69 18.01
CA PHE A 115 1.91 9.35 17.82
C PHE A 115 3.04 9.06 18.81
N LEU A 116 3.98 9.98 19.01
CA LEU A 116 5.06 9.82 19.99
C LEU A 116 4.52 9.66 21.42
N ASP A 117 3.52 10.45 21.81
CA ASP A 117 2.86 10.34 23.11
C ASP A 117 2.13 9.01 23.30
N ALA A 118 1.57 8.45 22.21
CA ALA A 118 0.96 7.12 22.23
C ALA A 118 2.03 6.02 22.33
N PHE A 119 3.10 6.11 21.53
CA PHE A 119 4.20 5.15 21.55
C PHE A 119 4.93 5.13 22.89
N ARG A 120 5.04 6.27 23.58
CA ARG A 120 5.63 6.34 24.93
C ARG A 120 4.90 5.47 25.97
N LYS A 121 3.61 5.20 25.76
CA LYS A 121 2.78 4.46 26.73
C LYS A 121 2.83 2.95 26.56
N ILE A 122 3.39 2.46 25.47
CA ILE A 122 3.47 1.03 25.18
C ILE A 122 4.87 0.50 25.51
N PRO A 123 4.99 -0.76 25.98
CA PRO A 123 6.29 -1.34 26.33
C PRO A 123 7.14 -1.71 25.10
N GLN A 124 6.51 -1.89 23.93
CA GLN A 124 7.21 -2.24 22.70
C GLN A 124 8.14 -1.14 22.20
N ARG A 125 9.23 -1.56 21.56
CA ARG A 125 10.06 -0.67 20.74
C ARG A 125 9.39 -0.41 19.39
N VAL A 126 9.38 0.82 18.92
CA VAL A 126 8.72 1.23 17.67
C VAL A 126 9.76 1.72 16.69
N VAL A 127 9.84 1.06 15.54
CA VAL A 127 10.60 1.54 14.37
C VAL A 127 9.62 2.31 13.49
N TRP A 128 9.75 3.62 13.43
CA TRP A 128 8.87 4.50 12.67
C TRP A 128 9.60 5.09 11.47
N ARG A 129 9.16 4.70 10.26
CA ARG A 129 9.52 5.44 9.06
C ARG A 129 8.77 6.77 9.01
N TYR A 130 9.45 7.85 9.41
CA TYR A 130 8.94 9.21 9.40
C TYR A 130 9.75 10.11 8.47
N THR A 131 9.07 10.89 7.63
CA THR A 131 9.68 11.76 6.61
C THR A 131 9.54 13.25 6.90
N GLY A 132 8.91 13.62 8.02
CA GLY A 132 8.72 15.02 8.43
C GLY A 132 9.83 15.54 9.34
N ALA A 133 9.67 16.77 9.83
CA ALA A 133 10.55 17.35 10.84
C ALA A 133 10.42 16.58 12.15
N LEU A 134 11.54 16.06 12.65
CA LEU A 134 11.61 15.30 13.90
C LEU A 134 11.34 16.25 15.08
N PRO A 135 10.34 15.95 15.93
CA PRO A 135 10.15 16.67 17.18
C PRO A 135 11.35 16.48 18.12
N ASP A 136 11.66 17.48 18.94
CA ASP A 136 12.81 17.42 19.86
C ASP A 136 12.67 16.34 20.97
N ASP A 137 11.44 15.94 21.30
CA ASP A 137 11.11 15.01 22.39
C ASP A 137 10.71 13.63 21.84
N ILE A 138 11.70 12.86 21.39
CA ILE A 138 11.50 11.48 20.91
C ILE A 138 11.61 10.51 22.10
N PRO A 139 10.59 9.66 22.35
CA PRO A 139 10.65 8.64 23.39
C PRO A 139 11.77 7.62 23.14
N LYS A 140 12.39 7.12 24.21
CA LYS A 140 13.49 6.13 24.13
C LYS A 140 13.10 4.83 23.42
N ASN A 141 11.82 4.49 23.43
CA ASN A 141 11.30 3.30 22.78
C ASN A 141 10.89 3.55 21.32
N VAL A 142 11.16 4.71 20.74
CA VAL A 142 10.87 5.03 19.33
C VAL A 142 12.18 5.31 18.59
N ARG A 143 12.27 4.80 17.36
CA ARG A 143 13.41 4.98 16.47
C ARG A 143 12.96 5.23 15.04
#